data_AF-A0AAJ2KTM8-F1
#
_entry.id   AF-A0AAJ2KTM8-F1
#
_cell.length_a   1.000
_cell.length_b   1.000
_cell.length_c   1.000
_cell.angle_alpha   90.00
_cell.angle_beta   90.00
_cell.angle_gamma   90.00
#
_symmetry.space_group_name_H-M   'P 1'
#
loop_
_entity.id
_entity.type
_entity.pdbx_description
1 polymer ?
#
loop_
_entity_poly.entity_id
_entity_poly.type
_entity_poly.pdbx_seq_one_letter_code
_entity_poly.pdbx_strand_id
1 'polypeptide(L)'
;MHKLRIASDYPDHYWFEYQHPDVSGSAFSQCKSIETNEGYFFTLKSKVSEKALLAYDFYYSDGPIFISPRLASLISCHDVFRTDVQLIDATVSVNEIQHQGYKIINILREVSCIDMEASESQPILSYLPNGPRKFSKVVFQENVVENFSVARCSEYKSCIIVSNEFKKFLSNYDVKGIEFVDPLYY
;
A
#
# COMPACT_ATOMS: atom_id res chain seq x y z
N MET A 1 15.91 2.71 3.49
CA MET A 1 14.64 2.14 2.97
C MET A 1 13.86 1.58 4.14
N HIS A 2 12.55 1.71 4.15
CA HIS A 2 11.70 1.26 5.27
C HIS A 2 10.49 0.49 4.76
N LYS A 3 10.02 -0.49 5.53
CA LYS A 3 8.76 -1.15 5.23
C LYS A 3 7.60 -0.24 5.64
N LEU A 4 6.71 0.03 4.69
CA LEU A 4 5.44 0.72 4.93
C LEU A 4 4.36 -0.34 5.18
N ARG A 5 3.59 -0.17 6.25
CA ARG A 5 2.39 -0.97 6.50
C ARG A 5 1.29 -0.13 7.13
N ILE A 6 0.09 -0.70 7.20
CA ILE A 6 -0.99 -0.12 7.99
C ILE A 6 -0.57 -0.04 9.46
N ALA A 7 -0.94 1.06 10.12
CA ALA A 7 -0.65 1.26 11.53
C ALA A 7 -1.24 0.10 12.37
N SER A 8 -0.49 -0.35 13.37
CA SER A 8 -0.87 -1.47 14.24
C SER A 8 -2.08 -1.16 15.13
N ASP A 9 -2.38 0.13 15.33
CA ASP A 9 -3.57 0.63 16.01
C ASP A 9 -4.73 0.96 15.06
N TYR A 10 -4.60 0.64 13.76
CA TYR A 10 -5.67 0.85 12.80
C TYR A 10 -6.87 -0.05 13.14
N PRO A 11 -8.09 0.50 13.26
CA PRO A 11 -9.22 -0.30 13.70
C PRO A 11 -9.63 -1.39 12.70
N ASP A 12 -9.76 -2.63 13.18
CA ASP A 12 -10.16 -3.79 12.34
C ASP A 12 -11.48 -3.58 11.60
N HIS A 13 -12.37 -2.77 12.17
CA HIS A 13 -13.69 -2.48 11.62
C HIS A 13 -13.69 -1.34 10.59
N TYR A 14 -12.51 -0.80 10.24
CA TYR A 14 -12.29 0.19 9.16
C TYR A 14 -11.79 -0.50 7.87
N TRP A 15 -12.28 -1.70 7.61
CA TRP A 15 -11.94 -2.51 6.46
C TRP A 15 -12.93 -2.29 5.32
N PHE A 16 -12.49 -1.68 4.22
CA PHE A 16 -13.36 -1.45 3.06
C PHE A 16 -13.45 -2.68 2.16
N GLU A 17 -14.62 -2.89 1.58
CA GLU A 17 -14.83 -3.83 0.49
C GLU A 17 -14.56 -3.13 -0.84
N TYR A 18 -13.64 -3.66 -1.63
CA TYR A 18 -13.30 -3.19 -2.96
C TYR A 18 -14.19 -3.84 -4.02
N GLN A 19 -14.75 -3.02 -4.91
CA GLN A 19 -15.62 -3.46 -5.99
C GLN A 19 -15.23 -2.78 -7.30
N HIS A 20 -15.11 -3.59 -8.35
CA HIS A 20 -14.97 -3.14 -9.74
C HIS A 20 -15.50 -4.26 -10.66
N PRO A 21 -16.19 -3.95 -11.78
CA PRO A 21 -16.77 -4.96 -12.67
C PRO A 21 -15.72 -5.94 -13.23
N ASP A 22 -14.60 -5.41 -13.75
CA ASP A 22 -13.65 -6.22 -14.52
C ASP A 22 -12.23 -6.34 -13.92
N VAL A 23 -11.89 -5.55 -12.91
CA VAL A 23 -10.53 -5.45 -12.37
C VAL A 23 -10.50 -6.03 -10.98
N SER A 24 -9.86 -7.17 -10.82
CA SER A 24 -9.62 -7.77 -9.50
C SER A 24 -8.64 -6.92 -8.68
N GLY A 25 -8.84 -6.85 -7.37
CA GLY A 25 -7.91 -6.20 -6.44
C GLY A 25 -6.49 -6.76 -6.50
N SER A 26 -6.32 -8.03 -6.91
CA SER A 26 -5.01 -8.65 -7.09
C SER A 26 -4.19 -8.06 -8.25
N ALA A 27 -4.83 -7.37 -9.20
CA ALA A 27 -4.15 -6.72 -10.33
C ALA A 27 -3.15 -5.66 -9.85
N PHE A 28 -3.48 -4.95 -8.76
CA PHE A 28 -2.66 -3.88 -8.16
C PHE A 28 -1.41 -4.38 -7.41
N SER A 29 -1.21 -5.69 -7.34
CA SER A 29 0.02 -6.29 -6.81
C SER A 29 1.03 -6.63 -7.90
N GLN A 30 0.67 -6.47 -9.18
CA GLN A 30 1.48 -6.90 -10.33
C GLN A 30 2.55 -5.90 -10.76
N CYS A 31 2.59 -4.70 -10.17
CA CYS A 31 3.53 -3.64 -10.56
C CYS A 31 3.41 -3.24 -12.03
N LYS A 32 2.17 -3.13 -12.52
CA LYS A 32 1.84 -2.78 -13.91
C LYS A 32 0.79 -1.69 -13.92
N SER A 33 0.86 -0.84 -14.94
CA SER A 33 -0.20 0.14 -15.19
C SER A 33 -1.49 -0.60 -15.48
N ILE A 34 -2.59 -0.08 -14.94
CA ILE A 34 -3.95 -0.58 -15.18
C ILE A 34 -4.67 0.47 -16.01
N GLU A 35 -5.54 0.05 -16.93
CA GLU A 35 -6.36 1.01 -17.67
C GLU A 35 -7.25 1.81 -16.70
N THR A 36 -7.21 3.14 -16.84
CA THR A 36 -7.97 4.06 -16.00
C THR A 36 -9.40 4.14 -16.52
N ASN A 37 -10.19 3.12 -16.17
CA ASN A 37 -11.62 3.10 -16.40
C ASN A 37 -12.36 3.65 -15.17
N GLU A 38 -13.58 4.13 -15.32
CA GLU A 38 -14.43 4.45 -14.18
C GLU A 38 -14.87 3.17 -13.46
N GLY A 39 -15.34 3.30 -12.21
CA GLY A 39 -16.00 2.18 -11.50
C GLY A 39 -15.19 1.50 -10.41
N TYR A 40 -14.14 2.15 -9.90
CA TYR A 40 -13.44 1.71 -8.69
C TYR A 40 -14.19 2.20 -7.45
N PHE A 41 -14.81 1.26 -6.71
CA PHE A 41 -15.59 1.57 -5.51
C PHE A 41 -14.99 0.91 -4.27
N PHE A 42 -15.03 1.65 -3.16
CA PHE A 42 -14.78 1.14 -1.82
C PHE A 42 -16.02 1.37 -0.97
N THR A 43 -16.52 0.32 -0.33
CA THR A 43 -17.72 0.43 0.51
C THR A 43 -17.44 -0.04 1.93
N LEU A 44 -18.02 0.67 2.90
CA LEU A 44 -18.01 0.28 4.30
C LEU A 44 -19.40 0.51 4.90
N LYS A 45 -20.05 -0.56 5.34
CA LYS A 45 -21.29 -0.51 6.14
C LYS A 45 -20.96 -0.87 7.58
N SER A 46 -20.80 0.13 8.44
CA SER A 46 -20.34 -0.08 9.81
C SER A 46 -20.82 1.02 10.76
N LYS A 47 -21.01 0.68 12.03
CA LYS A 47 -21.38 1.63 13.10
C LYS A 47 -20.14 2.39 13.56
N VAL A 48 -19.66 3.30 12.72
CA VAL A 48 -18.44 4.08 12.95
C VAL A 48 -18.73 5.57 12.91
N SER A 49 -17.90 6.34 13.62
CA SER A 49 -17.88 7.78 13.40
C SER A 49 -17.24 8.06 12.05
N GLU A 50 -18.04 8.48 11.08
CA GLU A 50 -17.57 8.88 9.74
C GLU A 50 -16.45 9.93 9.84
N LYS A 51 -16.59 10.93 10.73
CA LYS A 51 -15.55 11.92 10.98
C LYS A 51 -14.22 11.30 11.43
N ALA A 52 -14.25 10.29 12.30
CA ALA A 52 -13.04 9.64 12.77
C ALA A 52 -12.41 8.76 11.68
N LEU A 53 -13.23 8.01 10.95
CA LEU A 53 -12.83 7.19 9.81
C LEU A 53 -12.17 8.03 8.71
N LEU A 54 -12.86 9.09 8.25
CA LEU A 54 -12.39 9.94 7.15
C LEU A 54 -11.22 10.86 7.53
N ALA A 55 -10.80 10.86 8.80
CA ALA A 55 -9.60 11.56 9.24
C ALA A 55 -8.30 10.81 8.90
N TYR A 56 -8.40 9.55 8.47
CA TYR A 56 -7.25 8.76 8.00
C TYR A 56 -6.84 9.19 6.59
N ASP A 57 -5.61 8.87 6.22
CA ASP A 57 -5.06 9.19 4.90
C ASP A 57 -4.76 7.97 4.06
N PHE A 58 -4.54 6.84 4.73
CA PHE A 58 -4.15 5.58 4.12
C PHE A 58 -5.11 4.51 4.61
N TYR A 59 -5.80 3.88 3.68
CA TYR A 59 -6.90 2.97 3.96
C TYR A 59 -6.59 1.59 3.41
N TYR A 60 -7.08 0.59 4.14
CA TYR A 60 -6.98 -0.81 3.75
C TYR A 60 -8.31 -1.33 3.22
N SER A 61 -8.21 -2.26 2.29
CA SER A 61 -9.36 -2.98 1.72
C SER A 61 -8.99 -4.43 1.49
N ASP A 62 -9.97 -5.24 1.10
CA ASP A 62 -9.74 -6.60 0.57
C ASP A 62 -9.15 -6.61 -0.86
N GLY A 63 -8.93 -5.44 -1.46
CA GLY A 63 -8.28 -5.26 -2.74
C GLY A 63 -7.05 -4.35 -2.65
N PRO A 64 -6.99 -3.24 -3.42
CA PRO A 64 -5.86 -2.34 -3.37
C PRO A 64 -5.92 -1.36 -2.20
N ILE A 65 -4.78 -0.77 -1.91
CA ILE A 65 -4.69 0.36 -0.98
C ILE A 65 -5.23 1.61 -1.67
N PHE A 66 -5.98 2.40 -0.94
CA PHE A 66 -6.43 3.72 -1.38
C PHE A 66 -6.15 4.79 -0.33
N ILE A 67 -6.18 6.04 -0.76
CA ILE A 67 -5.75 7.19 0.02
C ILE A 67 -6.76 8.33 -0.01
N SER A 68 -6.72 9.16 1.04
CA SER A 68 -7.56 10.34 1.18
C SER A 68 -7.28 11.39 0.09
N PRO A 69 -8.26 12.29 -0.18
CA PRO A 69 -8.04 13.46 -1.04
C PRO A 69 -6.90 14.36 -0.54
N ARG A 70 -6.72 14.45 0.79
CA ARG A 70 -5.62 15.21 1.41
C ARG A 70 -4.26 14.64 0.99
N LEU A 71 -4.05 13.34 1.21
CA LEU A 71 -2.79 12.70 0.85
C LEU A 71 -2.57 12.68 -0.66
N ALA A 72 -3.62 12.42 -1.45
CA ALA A 72 -3.55 12.47 -2.91
C ALA A 72 -3.06 13.85 -3.40
N SER A 73 -3.53 14.93 -2.79
CA SER A 73 -3.09 16.29 -3.12
C SER A 73 -1.64 16.54 -2.71
N LEU A 74 -1.23 16.09 -1.51
CA LEU A 74 0.15 16.22 -1.02
C LEU A 74 1.18 15.51 -1.92
N ILE A 75 0.91 14.26 -2.30
CA ILE A 75 1.84 13.45 -3.09
C ILE A 75 1.85 13.84 -4.58
N SER A 76 0.79 14.48 -5.09
CA SER A 76 0.73 14.97 -6.48
C SER A 76 1.78 16.05 -6.77
N CYS A 77 2.31 16.69 -5.73
CA CYS A 77 3.39 17.68 -5.79
C CYS A 77 4.79 17.08 -5.65
N HIS A 78 4.94 15.75 -5.53
CA HIS A 78 6.22 15.07 -5.32
C HIS A 78 6.67 14.32 -6.58
N ASP A 79 7.59 14.89 -7.36
CA ASP A 79 7.91 14.42 -8.71
C ASP A 79 8.36 12.96 -8.80
N VAL A 80 9.26 12.50 -7.92
CA VAL A 80 9.75 11.10 -7.90
C VAL A 80 8.62 10.11 -7.57
N PHE A 81 7.67 10.49 -6.71
CA PHE A 81 6.56 9.61 -6.37
C PHE A 81 5.67 9.32 -7.58
N ARG A 82 5.52 10.30 -8.48
CA ARG A 82 4.67 10.18 -9.68
C ARG A 82 5.21 9.18 -10.71
N THR A 83 6.50 8.84 -10.66
CA THR A 83 7.07 7.82 -11.55
C THR A 83 6.91 6.40 -11.01
N ASP A 84 6.74 6.26 -9.70
CA ASP A 84 6.63 4.95 -9.05
C ASP A 84 5.19 4.44 -8.93
N VAL A 85 4.22 5.33 -9.06
CA VAL A 85 2.80 4.98 -8.89
C VAL A 85 1.95 5.52 -10.03
N GLN A 86 0.84 4.84 -10.25
CA GLN A 86 -0.31 5.35 -10.97
C GLN A 86 -1.42 5.65 -9.94
N LEU A 87 -1.91 6.88 -9.93
CA LEU A 87 -3.08 7.27 -9.12
C LEU A 87 -4.35 7.08 -9.95
N ILE A 88 -5.31 6.33 -9.41
CA ILE A 88 -6.57 6.02 -10.09
C ILE A 88 -7.73 6.52 -9.24
N ASP A 89 -8.68 7.22 -9.85
CA ASP A 89 -9.88 7.72 -9.18
C ASP A 89 -10.70 6.58 -8.57
N ALA A 90 -11.15 6.79 -7.34
CA ALA A 90 -12.05 5.87 -6.66
C ALA A 90 -13.13 6.62 -5.88
N THR A 91 -14.33 6.03 -5.87
CA THR A 91 -15.44 6.50 -5.04
C THR A 91 -15.47 5.69 -3.75
N VAL A 92 -15.53 6.39 -2.61
CA VAL A 92 -15.67 5.77 -1.29
C VAL A 92 -17.10 5.96 -0.80
N SER A 93 -17.74 4.91 -0.30
CA SER A 93 -19.08 4.95 0.26
C SER A 93 -19.07 4.45 1.71
N VAL A 94 -19.44 5.31 2.65
CA VAL A 94 -19.57 4.96 4.07
C VAL A 94 -21.04 5.07 4.45
N ASN A 95 -21.66 3.95 4.82
CA ASN A 95 -23.09 3.90 5.14
C ASN A 95 -23.97 4.58 4.07
N GLU A 96 -23.66 4.34 2.80
CA GLU A 96 -24.38 4.86 1.62
C GLU A 96 -24.15 6.35 1.31
N ILE A 97 -23.33 7.04 2.11
CA ILE A 97 -22.85 8.38 1.82
C ILE A 97 -21.59 8.28 0.98
N GLN A 98 -21.61 8.91 -0.20
CA GLN A 98 -20.49 8.90 -1.13
C GLN A 98 -19.52 10.05 -0.87
N HIS A 99 -18.23 9.74 -0.97
CA HIS A 99 -17.12 10.67 -0.86
C HIS A 99 -16.21 10.53 -2.08
N GLN A 100 -15.81 11.69 -2.61
CA GLN A 100 -15.05 11.81 -3.85
C GLN A 100 -13.62 12.29 -3.59
N GLY A 101 -12.76 12.17 -4.60
CA GLY A 101 -11.36 12.61 -4.56
C GLY A 101 -10.38 11.62 -3.91
N TYR A 102 -10.86 10.44 -3.51
CA TYR A 102 -10.01 9.35 -3.08
C TYR A 102 -9.30 8.73 -4.28
N LYS A 103 -8.10 8.21 -4.05
CA LYS A 103 -7.29 7.60 -5.11
C LYS A 103 -6.78 6.24 -4.68
N ILE A 104 -6.76 5.28 -5.60
CA ILE A 104 -5.96 4.06 -5.44
C ILE A 104 -4.49 4.41 -5.70
N ILE A 105 -3.59 3.87 -4.87
CA ILE A 105 -2.16 3.87 -5.17
C ILE A 105 -1.81 2.55 -5.86
N ASN A 106 -1.75 2.56 -7.19
CA ASN A 106 -1.21 1.44 -7.95
C ASN A 106 0.32 1.59 -8.06
N ILE A 107 1.06 0.85 -7.24
CA ILE A 107 2.53 0.87 -7.25
C ILE A 107 3.02 0.14 -8.51
N LEU A 108 3.82 0.82 -9.32
CA LEU A 108 4.39 0.32 -10.58
C LEU A 108 5.82 -0.20 -10.40
N ARG A 109 6.50 0.21 -9.33
CA ARG A 109 7.89 -0.13 -9.07
C ARG A 109 8.03 -1.42 -8.28
N GLU A 110 8.95 -2.26 -8.73
CA GLU A 110 9.37 -3.47 -8.04
C GLU A 110 10.88 -3.41 -7.78
N VAL A 111 11.30 -3.83 -6.58
CA VAL A 111 12.71 -3.83 -6.17
C VAL A 111 13.03 -5.13 -5.45
N SER A 112 14.10 -5.80 -5.87
CA SER A 112 14.69 -6.91 -5.11
C SER A 112 15.53 -6.32 -3.99
N CYS A 113 15.12 -6.57 -2.76
CA CYS A 113 15.69 -5.90 -1.59
C CYS A 113 15.67 -6.74 -0.32
N ILE A 114 15.05 -7.91 -0.34
CA ILE A 114 15.07 -8.84 0.79
C ILE A 114 16.35 -9.67 0.66
N ASP A 115 17.12 -9.74 1.74
CA ASP A 115 18.18 -10.74 1.87
C ASP A 115 17.53 -12.08 2.17
N MET A 116 17.44 -12.95 1.17
CA MET A 116 16.78 -14.25 1.29
C MET A 116 17.56 -15.24 2.15
N GLU A 117 18.86 -15.03 2.39
CA GLU A 117 19.69 -15.88 3.24
C GLU A 117 19.56 -15.49 4.71
N ALA A 118 19.54 -14.17 5.00
CA ALA A 118 19.39 -13.65 6.36
C ALA A 118 17.92 -13.57 6.84
N SER A 119 16.96 -13.65 5.91
CA SER A 119 15.52 -13.67 6.21
C SER A 119 15.00 -15.06 6.49
N GLU A 120 13.90 -15.14 7.25
CA GLU A 120 13.21 -16.40 7.51
C GLU A 120 11.90 -16.45 6.72
N SER A 121 11.76 -17.48 5.88
CA SER A 121 10.56 -17.69 5.09
C SER A 121 10.29 -19.15 4.79
N GLN A 122 9.01 -19.48 4.63
CA GLN A 122 8.54 -20.81 4.24
C GLN A 122 7.52 -20.71 3.10
N PRO A 123 7.45 -21.71 2.19
CA PRO A 123 6.37 -21.79 1.21
C PRO A 123 5.01 -21.80 1.90
N ILE A 124 4.04 -21.06 1.34
CA ILE A 124 2.66 -21.09 1.83
C ILE A 124 2.03 -22.47 1.56
N LEU A 125 2.40 -23.07 0.43
CA LEU A 125 1.93 -24.38 -0.01
C LEU A 125 3.11 -25.33 -0.05
N SER A 126 3.11 -26.35 0.81
CA SER A 126 4.23 -27.29 0.97
C SER A 126 4.57 -28.07 -0.31
N TYR A 127 3.58 -28.29 -1.18
CA TYR A 127 3.74 -28.96 -2.47
C TYR A 127 4.26 -28.04 -3.60
N LEU A 128 4.41 -26.74 -3.33
CA LEU A 128 4.97 -25.74 -4.25
C LEU A 128 6.16 -25.03 -3.55
N PRO A 129 7.33 -25.67 -3.45
CA PRO A 129 8.47 -25.12 -2.70
C PRO A 129 8.99 -23.79 -3.26
N ASN A 130 8.76 -23.53 -4.55
CA ASN A 130 9.10 -22.28 -5.23
C ASN A 130 7.89 -21.33 -5.37
N GLY A 131 6.75 -21.66 -4.74
CA GLY A 131 5.56 -20.83 -4.74
C GLY A 131 5.66 -19.62 -3.80
N PRO A 132 4.55 -18.88 -3.62
CA PRO A 132 4.48 -17.77 -2.68
C PRO A 132 4.96 -18.17 -1.29
N ARG A 133 5.73 -17.28 -0.65
CA ARG A 133 6.36 -17.52 0.66
C ARG A 133 5.74 -16.63 1.72
N LYS A 134 5.60 -17.17 2.93
CA LYS A 134 5.31 -16.41 4.15
C LYS A 134 6.62 -16.11 4.86
N PHE A 135 6.87 -14.84 5.15
CA PHE A 135 8.04 -14.38 5.88
C PHE A 135 7.71 -14.21 7.37
N SER A 136 8.49 -14.85 8.25
CA SER A 136 8.45 -14.62 9.71
C SER A 136 9.42 -13.51 10.13
N LYS A 137 10.53 -13.38 9.40
CA LYS A 137 11.55 -12.34 9.57
C LYS A 137 11.98 -11.82 8.21
N VAL A 138 12.05 -10.49 8.07
CA VAL A 138 12.52 -9.82 6.85
C VAL A 138 13.76 -9.01 7.20
N VAL A 139 14.85 -9.29 6.50
CA VAL A 139 16.12 -8.55 6.52
C VAL A 139 16.26 -7.90 5.15
N PHE A 140 16.55 -6.60 5.11
CA PHE A 140 16.79 -5.90 3.86
C PHE A 140 18.29 -5.87 3.54
N GLN A 141 18.62 -5.95 2.26
CA GLN A 141 19.98 -5.79 1.76
C GLN A 141 20.48 -4.35 2.05
N GLU A 142 21.76 -4.21 2.43
CA GLU A 142 22.33 -2.90 2.84
C GLU A 142 22.55 -1.93 1.67
N ASN A 143 22.85 -2.43 0.48
CA ASN A 143 23.31 -1.62 -0.67
C ASN A 143 22.23 -1.41 -1.74
N VAL A 144 20.95 -1.41 -1.36
CA VAL A 144 19.85 -1.13 -2.30
C VAL A 144 19.84 0.35 -2.65
N VAL A 145 19.98 0.67 -3.94
CA VAL A 145 19.91 2.05 -4.42
C VAL A 145 18.46 2.55 -4.36
N GLU A 146 18.20 3.54 -3.52
CA GLU A 146 16.88 4.18 -3.33
C GLU A 146 16.59 5.22 -4.42
N ASN A 147 16.46 4.79 -5.68
CA ASN A 147 16.02 5.64 -6.79
C ASN A 147 14.50 5.63 -7.00
N PHE A 148 13.75 5.45 -5.91
CA PHE A 148 12.30 5.36 -5.85
C PHE A 148 11.79 6.01 -4.55
N SER A 149 10.58 6.53 -4.56
CA SER A 149 9.82 6.92 -3.37
C SER A 149 9.10 5.71 -2.75
N VAL A 150 8.50 4.86 -3.58
CA VAL A 150 7.74 3.68 -3.13
C VAL A 150 7.90 2.52 -4.10
N ALA A 151 7.99 1.30 -3.59
CA ALA A 151 8.05 0.08 -4.41
C ALA A 151 7.45 -1.12 -3.67
N ARG A 152 7.18 -2.20 -4.41
CA ARG A 152 6.94 -3.52 -3.81
C ARG A 152 8.22 -4.35 -3.82
N CYS A 153 8.41 -5.18 -2.80
CA CYS A 153 9.49 -6.19 -2.80
C CYS A 153 9.17 -7.29 -3.81
N SER A 154 10.14 -7.68 -4.63
CA SER A 154 9.93 -8.74 -5.63
C SER A 154 9.70 -10.11 -4.98
N GLU A 155 10.39 -10.38 -3.88
CA GLU A 155 10.35 -11.64 -3.14
C GLU A 155 9.09 -11.77 -2.29
N TYR A 156 8.48 -10.63 -1.93
CA TYR A 156 7.26 -10.56 -1.13
C TYR A 156 6.37 -9.41 -1.57
N LYS A 157 5.51 -9.66 -2.57
CA LYS A 157 4.70 -8.62 -3.24
C LYS A 157 3.79 -7.82 -2.31
N SER A 158 3.35 -8.39 -1.18
CA SER A 158 2.56 -7.67 -0.16
C SER A 158 3.40 -6.69 0.65
N CYS A 159 4.73 -6.81 0.64
CA CYS A 159 5.64 -5.89 1.30
C CYS A 159 5.85 -4.66 0.43
N ILE A 160 5.41 -3.52 0.95
CA ILE A 160 5.64 -2.20 0.37
C ILE A 160 6.80 -1.57 1.11
N ILE A 161 7.71 -0.99 0.35
CA ILE A 161 8.89 -0.29 0.84
C ILE A 161 8.86 1.15 0.34
N VAL A 162 9.42 2.04 1.15
CA VAL A 162 9.60 3.45 0.83
C VAL A 162 11.04 3.88 1.04
N SER A 163 11.46 4.91 0.32
CA SER A 163 12.75 5.52 0.59
C SER A 163 12.76 6.31 1.90
N ASN A 164 13.95 6.59 2.41
CA ASN A 164 14.15 7.43 3.58
C ASN A 164 13.60 8.84 3.37
N GLU A 165 13.75 9.39 2.16
CA GLU A 165 13.20 10.69 1.79
C GLU A 165 11.67 10.67 1.86
N PHE A 166 11.04 9.68 1.24
CA PHE A 166 9.58 9.61 1.22
C PHE A 166 8.98 9.30 2.60
N LYS A 167 9.66 8.48 3.43
CA LYS A 167 9.30 8.31 4.85
C LYS A 167 9.28 9.66 5.58
N LYS A 168 10.33 10.47 5.43
CA LYS A 168 10.40 11.81 6.06
C LYS A 168 9.29 12.71 5.56
N PHE A 169 9.02 12.70 4.26
CA PHE A 169 7.90 13.45 3.67
C PHE A 169 6.57 13.08 4.33
N LEU A 170 6.21 11.79 4.36
CA LEU A 170 4.96 11.33 4.97
C LEU A 170 4.88 11.64 6.47
N SER A 171 6.01 11.56 7.17
CA SER A 171 6.09 11.88 8.60
C SER A 171 5.89 13.38 8.85
N ASN A 172 6.48 14.25 8.02
CA ASN A 172 6.37 15.71 8.17
C ASN A 172 4.95 16.24 7.97
N TYR A 173 4.10 15.51 7.24
CA TYR A 173 2.71 15.86 6.99
C TYR A 173 1.70 15.13 7.90
N ASP A 174 2.20 14.41 8.91
CA ASP A 174 1.41 13.62 9.87
C ASP A 174 0.37 12.73 9.15
N VAL A 175 0.84 11.94 8.18
CA VAL A 175 -0.03 11.02 7.43
C VAL A 175 -0.56 9.93 8.36
N LYS A 176 -1.89 9.79 8.42
CA LYS A 176 -2.58 8.87 9.34
C LYS A 176 -2.91 7.54 8.70
N GLY A 177 -2.81 6.47 9.49
CA GLY A 177 -3.13 5.09 9.08
C GLY A 177 -1.92 4.28 8.60
N ILE A 178 -0.71 4.81 8.75
CA ILE A 178 0.52 4.12 8.36
C ILE A 178 1.48 4.03 9.53
N GLU A 179 2.35 3.04 9.46
CA GLU A 179 3.56 2.99 10.27
C GLU A 179 4.73 2.47 9.43
N PHE A 180 5.93 2.86 9.85
CA PHE A 180 7.17 2.41 9.25
C PHE A 180 7.84 1.41 10.17
N VAL A 181 8.15 0.23 9.64
CA VAL A 181 8.98 -0.73 10.33
C VAL A 181 10.40 -0.56 9.83
N ASP A 182 11.30 -0.24 10.74
CA ASP A 182 12.70 -0.17 10.41
C ASP A 182 13.22 -1.58 10.08
N PRO A 183 13.98 -1.75 8.99
CA PRO A 183 14.70 -2.97 8.71
C PRO A 183 15.47 -3.50 9.92
N LEU A 184 15.46 -4.82 10.06
CA LEU A 184 16.59 -5.49 10.67
C LEU A 184 17.68 -5.55 9.61
N TYR A 185 18.82 -4.93 9.88
CA TYR A 185 20.06 -5.10 9.12
C TYR A 185 20.94 -6.09 9.90
N TYR A 186 21.63 -6.99 9.20
CA TYR A 186 22.57 -7.95 9.79
C TYR A 186 23.89 -7.92 9.04
#